data_AF-A0A6G9QHR1-F1
#
_entry.id   AF-A0A6G9QHR1-F1
#
_cell.length_a   1.000
_cell.length_b   1.000
_cell.length_c   1.000
_cell.angle_alpha   90.00
_cell.angle_beta   90.00
_cell.angle_gamma   90.00
#
_symmetry.space_group_name_H-M   'P 1'
#
loop_
_entity.id
_entity.type
_entity.pdbx_description
1 polymer ?
#
loop_
_entity_poly.entity_id
_entity_poly.type
_entity_poly.pdbx_seq_one_letter_code
_entity_poly.pdbx_strand_id
1 'polypeptide(L)'
;MNSKATYIIGGIFIAYLFFVAVVMFVYEPLPEDRAWEERQAYNHQKISELNFGQSLDDIRKVFGRADFVEAKTGVDGQYQIMFYRTHHVTSDGKTTKDECTPLLFRNNILIAWGIETHQQYLDLVILPTDMQGISTDDTQSH
;
A
#
# COMPACT_ATOMS: atom_id res chain seq x y z
N MET A 1 40.23 25.60 26.85
CA MET A 1 39.63 24.33 26.37
C MET A 1 40.75 23.44 25.86
N ASN A 2 40.79 22.16 26.22
CA ASN A 2 41.88 21.26 25.79
C ASN A 2 41.80 21.04 24.28
N SER A 3 42.88 21.36 23.55
CA SER A 3 42.92 21.26 22.08
C SER A 3 42.48 19.88 21.57
N LYS A 4 42.86 18.81 22.30
CA LYS A 4 42.42 17.43 22.03
C LYS A 4 40.90 17.26 22.05
N ALA A 5 40.22 17.87 23.02
CA ALA A 5 38.76 17.81 23.12
C ALA A 5 38.09 18.57 21.96
N THR A 6 38.66 19.70 21.52
CA THR A 6 38.15 20.46 20.37
C THR A 6 38.19 19.65 19.07
N TYR A 7 39.29 18.94 18.78
CA TYR A 7 39.37 18.09 17.59
C TYR A 7 38.42 16.89 17.65
N ILE A 8 38.23 16.30 18.83
CA ILE A 8 37.28 15.19 19.01
C ILE A 8 35.84 15.65 18.74
N ILE A 9 35.44 16.80 19.29
CA ILE A 9 34.10 17.35 19.08
C ILE A 9 33.89 17.71 17.61
N GLY A 10 34.89 18.33 16.97
CA GLY A 10 34.85 18.61 15.53
C GLY A 10 34.72 17.35 14.68
N GLY A 11 35.45 16.29 15.02
CA GLY A 11 35.37 15.00 14.33
C GLY A 11 34.00 14.34 14.44
N ILE A 12 33.39 14.35 15.63
CA ILE A 12 32.03 13.82 15.84
C ILE A 12 31.00 14.62 15.02
N PHE A 13 31.13 15.95 15.00
CA PHE A 13 30.25 16.80 14.22
C PHE A 13 30.34 16.51 12.71
N ILE A 14 31.56 16.36 12.18
CA ILE A 14 31.77 15.99 10.76
C ILE A 14 31.20 14.60 10.46
N ALA A 15 31.42 13.63 11.35
CA ALA A 15 30.87 12.28 11.19
C ALA A 15 29.33 12.29 11.19
N TYR A 16 28.70 13.09 12.04
CA TYR A 16 27.25 13.27 12.06
C TYR A 16 26.73 13.90 10.76
N LEU A 17 27.37 14.95 10.25
CA LEU A 17 26.97 15.56 8.97
C LEU A 17 27.11 14.58 7.80
N PHE A 18 28.18 13.79 7.77
CA PHE A 18 28.35 12.74 6.76
C PHE A 18 27.26 11.69 6.85
N PHE A 19 26.93 11.22 8.06
CA PHE A 19 25.84 10.27 8.28
C PHE A 19 24.50 10.80 7.79
N VAL A 20 24.13 12.04 8.12
CA VAL A 20 22.89 12.68 7.66
C VAL A 20 22.87 12.79 6.13
N ALA A 21 23.98 13.17 5.49
CA ALA A 21 24.06 13.25 4.04
C ALA A 21 23.84 11.88 3.37
N VAL A 22 24.42 10.81 3.93
CA VAL A 22 24.20 9.43 3.46
C VAL A 22 22.72 9.04 3.61
N VAL A 23 22.11 9.30 4.77
CA VAL A 23 20.69 8.98 5.02
C VAL A 23 19.78 9.72 4.03
N MET A 24 19.99 11.02 3.82
CA MET A 24 19.19 11.82 2.88
C MET A 24 19.38 11.38 1.43
N PHE A 25 20.56 10.86 1.06
CA PHE A 25 20.81 10.35 -0.30
C PHE A 25 20.20 8.97 -0.53
N VAL A 26 20.07 8.14 0.51
CA VAL A 26 19.56 6.76 0.41
C VAL A 26 18.05 6.68 0.62
N TYR A 27 17.44 7.61 1.36
CA TYR A 27 16.02 7.55 1.72
C TYR A 27 15.13 8.20 0.67
N GLU A 28 14.38 7.39 -0.09
CA GLU A 28 13.27 7.88 -0.92
C GLU A 28 11.98 7.94 -0.07
N PRO A 29 11.33 9.12 0.08
CA PRO A 29 10.11 9.23 0.86
C PRO A 29 8.98 8.42 0.20
N LEU A 30 8.24 7.67 1.01
CA LEU A 30 7.10 6.89 0.53
C LEU A 30 6.00 7.83 0.01
N PRO A 31 5.15 7.39 -0.93
CA PRO A 31 4.04 8.21 -1.41
C PRO A 31 3.06 8.66 -0.32
N GLU A 32 3.00 7.99 0.83
CA GLU A 32 2.14 8.35 1.96
C GLU A 32 2.67 9.49 2.83
N ASP A 33 3.96 9.81 2.73
CA ASP A 33 4.58 10.91 3.46
C ASP A 33 4.51 12.25 2.69
N ARG A 34 4.04 12.20 1.43
CA ARG A 34 3.90 13.38 0.57
C ARG A 34 2.65 14.20 0.91
N ALA A 35 2.69 15.48 0.54
CA ALA A 35 1.49 16.33 0.57
C ALA A 35 0.36 15.68 -0.25
N TRP A 36 -0.89 15.88 0.18
CA TRP A 36 -2.02 15.17 -0.39
C TRP A 36 -2.19 15.43 -1.90
N GLU A 37 -1.91 16.66 -2.39
CA GLU A 37 -1.95 16.97 -3.82
C GLU A 37 -0.92 16.16 -4.62
N GLU A 38 0.32 16.07 -4.10
CA GLU A 38 1.41 15.36 -4.75
C GLU A 38 1.15 13.85 -4.76
N ARG A 39 0.68 13.29 -3.64
CA ARG A 39 0.28 11.89 -3.53
C ARG A 39 -0.83 11.55 -4.52
N GLN A 40 -1.85 12.42 -4.64
CA GLN A 40 -2.94 12.23 -5.58
C GLN A 40 -2.45 12.21 -7.03
N ALA A 41 -1.66 13.20 -7.44
CA ALA A 41 -1.10 13.28 -8.79
C ALA A 41 -0.21 12.07 -9.11
N TYR A 42 0.63 11.67 -8.15
CA TYR A 42 1.48 10.50 -8.27
C TYR A 42 0.66 9.21 -8.45
N ASN A 43 -0.35 8.97 -7.61
CA ASN A 43 -1.22 7.81 -7.72
C ASN A 43 -1.96 7.79 -9.06
N HIS A 44 -2.50 8.94 -9.48
CA HIS A 44 -3.19 9.07 -10.76
C HIS A 44 -2.30 8.66 -11.94
N GLN A 45 -1.05 9.11 -11.94
CA GLN A 45 -0.07 8.72 -12.96
C GLN A 45 0.24 7.21 -12.88
N LYS A 46 0.54 6.67 -11.69
CA LYS A 46 0.95 5.27 -11.51
C LYS A 46 -0.13 4.26 -11.84
N ILE A 47 -1.41 4.63 -11.76
CA ILE A 47 -2.50 3.74 -12.19
C ILE A 47 -2.42 3.38 -13.68
N SER A 48 -1.94 4.29 -14.51
CA SER A 48 -1.76 4.02 -15.95
C SER A 48 -0.63 3.02 -16.25
N GLU A 49 0.24 2.75 -15.27
CA GLU A 49 1.37 1.83 -15.37
C GLU A 49 1.06 0.43 -14.77
N LEU A 50 -0.16 0.22 -14.26
CA LEU A 50 -0.59 -1.06 -13.67
C LEU A 50 -0.66 -2.17 -14.71
N ASN A 51 -0.31 -3.37 -14.26
CA ASN A 51 -0.40 -4.58 -15.05
C ASN A 51 -1.08 -5.68 -14.23
N PHE A 52 -1.91 -6.50 -14.90
CA PHE A 52 -2.45 -7.70 -14.28
C PHE A 52 -1.33 -8.62 -13.80
N GLY A 53 -1.58 -9.37 -12.73
CA GLY A 53 -0.59 -10.29 -12.19
C GLY A 53 0.41 -9.67 -11.21
N GLN A 54 0.43 -8.34 -11.07
CA GLN A 54 1.27 -7.68 -10.07
C GLN A 54 0.91 -8.14 -8.66
N SER A 55 1.94 -8.38 -7.84
CA SER A 55 1.72 -8.78 -6.45
C SER A 55 1.24 -7.59 -5.62
N LEU A 56 0.46 -7.88 -4.60
CA LEU A 56 0.00 -6.91 -3.61
C LEU A 56 1.18 -6.17 -2.95
N ASP A 57 2.29 -6.85 -2.72
CA ASP A 57 3.50 -6.24 -2.16
C ASP A 57 4.15 -5.26 -3.15
N ASP A 58 4.19 -5.57 -4.44
CA ASP A 58 4.71 -4.65 -5.44
C ASP A 58 3.82 -3.41 -5.60
N ILE A 59 2.50 -3.58 -5.53
CA ILE A 59 1.57 -2.44 -5.48
C ILE A 59 1.83 -1.59 -4.24
N ARG A 60 2.02 -2.19 -3.07
CA ARG A 60 2.32 -1.45 -1.83
C ARG A 60 3.66 -0.70 -1.90
N LYS A 61 4.68 -1.24 -2.57
CA LYS A 61 5.95 -0.53 -2.78
C LYS A 61 5.76 0.71 -3.65
N VAL A 62 4.89 0.63 -4.66
CA VAL A 62 4.65 1.74 -5.60
C VAL A 62 3.73 2.79 -4.99
N PHE A 63 2.59 2.39 -4.43
CA PHE A 63 1.54 3.33 -4.00
C PHE A 63 1.56 3.63 -2.48
N GLY A 64 2.33 2.88 -1.71
CA GLY A 64 2.31 2.92 -0.25
C GLY A 64 1.03 2.31 0.32
N ARG A 65 0.68 2.74 1.53
CA ARG A 65 -0.56 2.36 2.21
C ARG A 65 -1.79 2.86 1.44
N ALA A 66 -2.83 2.05 1.37
CA ALA A 66 -4.11 2.44 0.79
C ALA A 66 -4.93 3.32 1.77
N ASP A 67 -5.77 4.21 1.23
CA ASP A 67 -6.67 5.06 2.01
C ASP A 67 -7.79 4.23 2.65
N PHE A 68 -8.28 3.22 1.93
CA PHE A 68 -9.23 2.23 2.43
C PHE A 68 -8.84 0.82 1.99
N VAL A 69 -9.20 -0.17 2.81
CA VAL A 69 -8.99 -1.58 2.51
C VAL A 69 -10.21 -2.37 2.95
N GLU A 70 -10.68 -3.27 2.09
CA GLU A 70 -11.68 -4.27 2.43
C GLU A 70 -11.22 -5.65 1.96
N ALA A 71 -11.63 -6.70 2.67
CA ALA A 71 -11.30 -8.06 2.29
C ALA A 71 -12.42 -9.02 2.66
N LYS A 72 -12.56 -10.09 1.87
CA LYS A 72 -13.47 -11.21 2.15
C LYS A 72 -12.96 -12.50 1.52
N THR A 73 -13.30 -13.62 2.14
CA THR A 73 -13.02 -14.94 1.59
C THR A 73 -14.20 -15.37 0.72
N GLY A 74 -13.96 -15.44 -0.59
CA GLY A 74 -14.91 -15.95 -1.56
C GLY A 74 -14.71 -17.44 -1.82
N VAL A 75 -15.66 -18.04 -2.52
CA VAL A 75 -15.62 -19.47 -2.90
C VAL A 75 -14.33 -19.86 -3.64
N ASP A 76 -13.80 -18.92 -4.42
CA ASP A 76 -12.65 -19.14 -5.31
C ASP A 76 -11.33 -18.57 -4.76
N GLY A 77 -11.31 -18.06 -3.52
CA GLY A 77 -10.10 -17.55 -2.88
C GLY A 77 -10.31 -16.32 -2.00
N GLN A 78 -9.19 -15.75 -1.54
CA GLN A 78 -9.19 -14.54 -0.72
C GLN A 78 -9.20 -13.32 -1.63
N TYR A 79 -10.17 -12.45 -1.44
CA TYR A 79 -10.29 -11.21 -2.18
C TYR A 79 -10.01 -10.03 -1.27
N GLN A 80 -9.22 -9.08 -1.78
CA GLN A 80 -8.92 -7.82 -1.11
C GLN A 80 -9.05 -6.69 -2.11
N ILE A 81 -9.70 -5.60 -1.71
CA ILE A 81 -9.78 -4.38 -2.51
C ILE A 81 -9.12 -3.23 -1.74
N MET A 82 -8.24 -2.51 -2.43
CA MET A 82 -7.53 -1.35 -1.90
C MET A 82 -7.96 -0.11 -2.67
N PHE A 83 -8.15 0.99 -1.95
CA PHE A 83 -8.56 2.26 -2.53
C PHE A 83 -7.43 3.26 -2.36
N TYR A 84 -7.00 3.86 -3.47
CA TYR A 84 -5.98 4.91 -3.49
C TYR A 84 -6.58 6.19 -4.02
N ARG A 85 -6.40 7.31 -3.31
CA ARG A 85 -6.84 8.64 -3.76
C ARG A 85 -6.14 9.01 -5.05
N THR A 86 -6.92 9.35 -6.08
CA THR A 86 -6.42 9.61 -7.45
C THR A 86 -7.01 10.86 -8.08
N HIS A 87 -8.05 11.41 -7.47
CA HIS A 87 -8.68 12.64 -7.93
C HIS A 87 -9.34 13.36 -6.77
N HIS A 88 -9.71 14.61 -7.01
CA HIS A 88 -10.33 15.48 -6.02
C HIS A 88 -11.79 15.70 -6.38
N VAL A 89 -12.69 15.49 -5.41
CA VAL A 89 -14.13 15.78 -5.56
C VAL A 89 -14.51 16.95 -4.66
N THR A 90 -14.08 16.96 -3.39
CA THR A 90 -14.40 18.02 -2.43
C THR A 90 -13.23 18.42 -1.54
N SER A 91 -13.12 19.71 -1.24
CA SER A 91 -12.07 20.29 -0.37
C SER A 91 -12.50 20.38 1.10
N ASP A 92 -13.06 19.31 1.66
CA ASP A 92 -13.51 19.25 3.07
C ASP A 92 -12.45 18.68 4.03
N GLY A 93 -11.27 18.34 3.50
CA GLY A 93 -10.15 17.77 4.25
C GLY A 93 -10.32 16.28 4.59
N LYS A 94 -11.34 15.61 4.05
CA LYS A 94 -11.58 14.18 4.23
C LYS A 94 -11.44 13.46 2.89
N THR A 95 -10.75 12.32 2.89
CA THR A 95 -10.76 11.43 1.72
C THR A 95 -12.02 10.58 1.76
N THR A 96 -12.72 10.47 0.63
CA THR A 96 -13.87 9.58 0.45
C THR A 96 -13.60 8.57 -0.67
N LYS A 97 -14.37 7.48 -0.70
CA LYS A 97 -14.13 6.38 -1.67
C LYS A 97 -14.37 6.81 -3.12
N ASP A 98 -15.25 7.76 -3.35
CA ASP A 98 -15.53 8.34 -4.66
C ASP A 98 -14.37 9.20 -5.19
N GLU A 99 -13.41 9.60 -4.34
CA GLU A 99 -12.14 10.25 -4.75
C GLU A 99 -11.01 9.24 -5.06
N CYS A 100 -11.30 7.95 -4.92
CA CYS A 100 -10.31 6.88 -5.02
C CYS A 100 -10.52 6.03 -6.26
N THR A 101 -9.43 5.41 -6.72
CA THR A 101 -9.51 4.29 -7.66
C THR A 101 -9.34 2.98 -6.90
N PRO A 102 -10.27 2.02 -7.04
CA PRO A 102 -10.14 0.70 -6.44
C PRO A 102 -9.20 -0.20 -7.24
N LEU A 103 -8.39 -0.98 -6.54
CA LEU A 103 -7.55 -2.07 -7.04
C LEU A 103 -8.00 -3.37 -6.34
N LEU A 104 -8.46 -4.35 -7.11
CA LEU A 104 -8.95 -5.64 -6.62
C LEU A 104 -7.91 -6.72 -6.82
N PHE A 105 -7.69 -7.47 -5.75
CA PHE A 105 -6.75 -8.57 -5.65
C PHE A 105 -7.49 -9.87 -5.37
N ARG A 106 -7.00 -10.96 -5.96
CA ARG A 106 -7.34 -12.34 -5.59
C ARG A 106 -6.06 -13.07 -5.22
N ASN A 107 -6.01 -13.65 -4.02
CA ASN A 107 -4.83 -14.34 -3.49
C ASN A 107 -3.56 -13.50 -3.65
N ASN A 108 -3.65 -12.23 -3.27
CA ASN A 108 -2.56 -11.24 -3.32
C ASN A 108 -2.06 -10.88 -4.74
N ILE A 109 -2.84 -11.18 -5.79
CA ILE A 109 -2.52 -10.84 -7.18
C ILE A 109 -3.54 -9.85 -7.73
N LEU A 110 -3.09 -8.77 -8.38
CA LEU A 110 -3.94 -7.76 -9.00
C LEU A 110 -4.71 -8.36 -10.18
N ILE A 111 -6.05 -8.32 -10.07
CA ILE A 111 -6.96 -8.90 -11.07
C ILE A 111 -7.92 -7.88 -11.70
N ALA A 112 -8.12 -6.71 -11.10
CA ALA A 112 -8.91 -5.62 -11.67
C ALA A 112 -8.58 -4.28 -11.01
N TRP A 113 -8.82 -3.17 -11.71
CA TRP A 113 -8.79 -1.82 -11.16
C TRP A 113 -9.68 -0.88 -11.98
N GLY A 114 -10.12 0.23 -11.37
CA GLY A 114 -10.99 1.22 -12.01
C GLY A 114 -12.38 1.33 -11.37
N ILE A 115 -13.21 2.27 -11.88
CA ILE A 115 -14.45 2.74 -11.24
C ILE A 115 -15.42 1.59 -10.88
N GLU A 116 -15.60 0.62 -11.76
CA GLU A 116 -16.54 -0.50 -11.56
C GLU A 116 -16.01 -1.62 -10.66
N THR A 117 -14.72 -1.57 -10.30
CA THR A 117 -14.04 -2.65 -9.57
C THR A 117 -14.62 -2.87 -8.18
N HIS A 118 -15.11 -1.80 -7.53
CA HIS A 118 -15.76 -1.94 -6.22
C HIS A 118 -17.06 -2.74 -6.33
N GLN A 119 -17.85 -2.53 -7.38
CA GLN A 119 -19.08 -3.30 -7.60
C GLN A 119 -18.74 -4.78 -7.86
N GLN A 120 -17.75 -5.04 -8.70
CA GLN A 120 -17.26 -6.41 -8.93
C GLN A 120 -16.85 -7.10 -7.63
N TYR A 121 -16.17 -6.38 -6.74
CA TYR A 121 -15.84 -6.90 -5.41
C TYR A 121 -17.10 -7.22 -4.60
N LEU A 122 -18.09 -6.32 -4.54
CA LEU A 122 -19.32 -6.54 -3.78
C LEU A 122 -20.10 -7.77 -4.29
N ASP A 123 -20.12 -8.00 -5.60
CA ASP A 123 -20.85 -9.09 -6.25
C ASP A 123 -20.21 -10.49 -6.05
N LEU A 124 -18.99 -10.56 -5.53
CA LEU A 124 -18.34 -11.85 -5.23
C LEU A 124 -19.10 -12.65 -4.16
N VAL A 125 -19.33 -13.93 -4.47
CA VAL A 125 -19.94 -14.91 -3.56
C VAL A 125 -18.97 -15.24 -2.42
N ILE A 126 -19.42 -15.03 -1.18
CA ILE A 126 -18.66 -15.34 0.05
C ILE A 126 -18.76 -16.82 0.42
N LEU A 127 -17.70 -17.38 0.99
CA LEU A 127 -17.77 -18.72 1.59
C LEU A 127 -18.75 -18.72 2.76
N PRO A 128 -19.75 -19.62 2.76
CA PRO A 128 -20.66 -19.81 3.89
C PRO A 128 -19.87 -20.07 5.18
N THR A 129 -20.33 -19.46 6.29
CA THR A 129 -19.64 -19.47 7.58
C THR A 129 -19.44 -20.88 8.16
N ASP A 130 -20.28 -21.84 7.78
CA ASP A 130 -20.23 -23.25 8.18
C ASP A 130 -19.13 -24.06 7.47
N MET A 131 -18.62 -23.59 6.32
CA MET A 131 -17.51 -24.24 5.60
C MET A 131 -16.12 -23.65 5.93
N GLN A 132 -16.04 -22.61 6.77
CA GLN A 132 -14.76 -21.99 7.17
C GLN A 132 -14.01 -22.78 8.27
N GLY A 133 -14.58 -23.89 8.76
CA GLY A 133 -14.03 -24.72 9.84
C GLY A 133 -13.53 -26.10 9.44
N ILE A 134 -13.64 -26.52 8.18
CA ILE A 134 -13.15 -27.84 7.74
C ILE A 134 -11.67 -27.71 7.37
N SER A 135 -10.84 -27.79 8.41
CA SER A 135 -9.41 -28.10 8.29
C SER A 135 -9.25 -29.42 7.52
N THR A 136 -8.40 -29.45 6.49
CA THR A 136 -8.07 -30.63 5.67
C THR A 136 -7.17 -31.64 6.41
N ASP A 137 -7.42 -31.92 7.69
CA ASP A 137 -6.61 -32.85 8.50
C ASP A 137 -7.19 -34.28 8.53
N ASP A 138 -8.44 -34.47 8.10
CA ASP A 138 -9.12 -35.78 8.17
C ASP A 138 -8.93 -36.65 6.92
N THR A 139 -7.73 -36.68 6.32
CA THR A 139 -7.40 -37.66 5.27
C THR A 139 -6.17 -38.48 5.60
N GLN A 140 -5.97 -38.85 6.88
CA GLN A 140 -5.17 -40.01 7.27
C GLN A 140 -5.70 -40.65 8.57
N SER A 141 -6.76 -41.46 8.50
CA SER A 141 -6.81 -42.74 9.23
C SER A 141 -8.08 -43.54 8.89
N HIS A 142 -7.84 -44.82 8.61
CA HIS A 142 -8.77 -45.94 8.40
C HIS A 142 -9.21 -46.23 6.96
#